data_AF-A0A662HBJ5-F1
#
_entry.id   AF-A0A662HBJ5-F1
#
_cell.length_a   1.000
_cell.length_b   1.000
_cell.length_c   1.000
_cell.angle_alpha   90.00
_cell.angle_beta   90.00
_cell.angle_gamma   90.00
#
_symmetry.space_group_name_H-M   'P 1'
#
loop_
_entity.id
_entity.type
_entity.pdbx_description
1 polymer ?
#
loop_
_entity_poly.entity_id
_entity_poly.type
_entity_poly.pdbx_seq_one_letter_code
_entity_poly.pdbx_strand_id
1 'polypeptide(L)' 'MPGSKSPRGLYAARKLIKKRKKFRWSDIEYKRRMLRLRERFDPLEGAPMARGIVLEKVGIESRQPNSAV' A
#
# COMPACT_ATOMS: atom_id res chain seq x y z
N MET A 1 -32.34 0.11 -5.80
CA MET A 1 -31.32 -0.96 -5.69
C MET A 1 -30.25 -0.77 -6.75
N PRO A 2 -28.96 -1.00 -6.47
CA PRO A 2 -27.96 -0.99 -7.53
C PRO A 2 -28.35 -2.02 -8.59
N GLY A 3 -28.31 -1.61 -9.86
CA GLY A 3 -28.72 -2.45 -10.99
C GLY A 3 -27.85 -3.69 -11.16
N SER A 4 -28.26 -4.54 -12.09
CA SER A 4 -27.60 -5.81 -12.36
C SER A 4 -26.16 -5.63 -12.88
N LYS A 5 -25.24 -6.55 -12.53
CA LYS A 5 -23.82 -6.50 -12.92
C LYS A 5 -23.67 -6.38 -14.44
N SER A 6 -23.04 -5.30 -14.91
CA SER A 6 -22.81 -5.01 -16.33
C SER A 6 -21.33 -5.08 -16.73
N PRO A 7 -21.00 -5.46 -17.98
CA PRO A 7 -21.84 -6.04 -19.04
C PRO A 7 -22.02 -7.58 -18.93
N ARG A 8 -23.13 -8.11 -19.48
CA ARG A 8 -23.48 -9.56 -19.48
C ARG A 8 -23.44 -10.23 -20.86
N GLY A 9 -23.11 -9.48 -21.92
CA GLY A 9 -23.10 -10.01 -23.28
C GLY A 9 -21.98 -11.03 -23.51
N LEU A 10 -22.23 -12.00 -24.39
CA LEU A 10 -21.33 -13.11 -24.71
C LEU A 10 -19.95 -12.63 -25.20
N TYR A 11 -19.89 -11.52 -25.93
CA TYR A 11 -18.65 -10.92 -26.46
C TYR A 11 -18.12 -9.73 -25.63
N ALA A 12 -18.54 -9.58 -24.36
CA ALA A 12 -18.21 -8.40 -23.55
C ALA A 12 -16.92 -8.52 -22.71
N ALA A 13 -16.11 -9.56 -22.91
CA ALA A 13 -14.93 -9.88 -22.11
C ALA A 13 -13.93 -8.71 -22.00
N ARG A 14 -13.64 -8.02 -23.12
CA ARG A 14 -12.72 -6.87 -23.15
C ARG A 14 -13.14 -5.75 -22.19
N LYS A 15 -14.45 -5.46 -22.12
CA LYS A 15 -15.00 -4.42 -21.23
C LYS A 15 -14.95 -4.86 -19.78
N LEU A 16 -15.21 -6.14 -19.48
CA LEU A 16 -15.07 -6.70 -18.13
C LEU A 16 -13.63 -6.60 -17.62
N ILE A 17 -12.64 -6.95 -18.45
CA ILE A 17 -11.22 -6.85 -18.09
C ILE A 17 -10.83 -5.39 -17.81
N LYS A 18 -11.21 -4.44 -18.69
CA LYS A 18 -10.94 -3.01 -18.47
C LYS A 18 -11.58 -2.50 -17.17
N LYS A 19 -12.83 -2.89 -16.91
CA LYS A 19 -13.55 -2.54 -15.67
C LYS A 19 -12.84 -3.07 -14.43
N ARG A 20 -12.42 -4.34 -14.42
CA ARG A 20 -11.67 -4.93 -13.30
C ARG A 20 -10.31 -4.25 -13.12
N LYS A 21 -9.57 -3.96 -14.20
CA LYS A 21 -8.29 -3.23 -14.14
C LYS A 21 -8.48 -1.85 -13.50
N LYS A 22 -9.50 -1.09 -13.89
CA LYS A 22 -9.81 0.22 -13.29
C LYS A 22 -10.08 0.12 -11.79
N PHE A 23 -10.96 -0.79 -11.37
CA PHE A 23 -11.27 -0.97 -9.94
C PHE A 23 -10.13 -1.60 -9.13
N ARG A 24 -9.20 -2.30 -9.76
CA ARG A 24 -8.03 -2.83 -9.06
C ARG A 24 -7.10 -1.71 -8.57
N TRP A 25 -7.10 -0.55 -9.22
CA TRP A 25 -6.25 0.58 -8.81
C TRP A 25 -6.73 1.31 -7.55
N SER A 26 -7.99 1.14 -7.13
CA SER A 26 -8.48 1.71 -5.86
C SER A 26 -8.04 0.89 -4.65
N ASP A 27 -7.55 -0.33 -4.86
CA ASP A 27 -6.96 -1.15 -3.81
C ASP A 27 -5.58 -0.60 -3.43
N ILE A 28 -5.42 -0.25 -2.15
CA ILE A 28 -4.22 0.38 -1.60
C ILE A 28 -3.02 -0.56 -1.71
N GLU A 29 -3.20 -1.86 -1.46
CA GLU A 29 -2.12 -2.83 -1.52
C GLU A 29 -1.65 -3.01 -2.96
N TYR A 30 -2.60 -3.11 -3.89
CA TYR A 30 -2.29 -3.18 -5.32
C TYR A 30 -1.53 -1.93 -5.79
N LYS A 31 -1.99 -0.73 -5.40
CA LYS A 31 -1.33 0.53 -5.77
C LYS A 31 0.09 0.61 -5.21
N ARG A 32 0.28 0.29 -3.92
CA ARG A 32 1.60 0.30 -3.25
C ARG A 32 2.59 -0.65 -3.93
N ARG A 33 2.15 -1.85 -4.28
CA ARG A 33 2.97 -2.86 -4.95
C ARG A 33 3.30 -2.49 -6.39
N MET A 34 2.31 -2.06 -7.19
CA MET A 34 2.53 -1.73 -8.60
C MET A 34 3.42 -0.51 -8.80
N LEU A 35 3.34 0.47 -7.90
CA LEU A 35 4.17 1.68 -7.95
C LEU A 35 5.50 1.52 -7.19
N ARG A 36 5.79 0.35 -6.62
CA ARG A 36 7.00 0.08 -5.80
C ARG A 36 7.26 1.17 -4.76
N LEU A 37 6.18 1.67 -4.14
CA LEU A 37 6.29 2.79 -3.19
C LEU A 37 7.12 2.39 -1.98
N ARG A 38 7.02 1.14 -1.53
CA ARG A 38 7.81 0.64 -0.41
C ARG A 38 9.31 0.73 -0.72
N GLU A 39 9.75 0.13 -1.82
CA GLU A 39 11.17 0.12 -2.23
C GLU A 39 11.76 1.54 -2.37
N ARG A 40 10.97 2.52 -2.84
CA ARG A 40 11.44 3.89 -3.03
C ARG A 40 11.64 4.68 -1.72
N PHE A 41 10.82 4.42 -0.70
CA PHE A 41 10.80 5.21 0.54
C PHE A 41 11.33 4.44 1.76
N ASP A 42 11.59 3.14 1.61
CA ASP A 42 12.12 2.30 2.67
C ASP A 42 13.61 2.62 2.87
N PRO A 43 14.04 3.06 4.07
CA PRO A 43 15.45 3.35 4.35
C PRO A 43 16.35 2.11 4.26
N LEU A 44 15.78 0.90 4.30
CA LEU A 44 16.51 -0.36 4.14
C LEU A 44 16.46 -0.90 2.70
N GLU A 45 15.83 -0.18 1.77
CA GLU A 45 15.65 -0.60 0.36
C GLU A 45 15.03 -2.00 0.20
N GLY A 46 14.28 -2.48 1.20
CA GLY A 46 13.68 -3.82 1.23
C GLY A 46 14.56 -4.94 1.78
N ALA A 47 15.74 -4.63 2.33
CA ALA A 47 16.60 -5.60 3.02
C ALA A 47 16.03 -5.98 4.40
N PRO A 48 16.26 -7.21 4.89
CA PRO A 48 15.81 -7.64 6.21
C PRO A 48 16.58 -6.99 7.36
N MET A 49 17.82 -6.54 7.14
CA MET A 49 18.70 -5.93 8.15
C MET A 49 19.66 -4.92 7.52
N ALA A 50 20.13 -3.95 8.29
CA ALA A 50 21.19 -3.01 7.92
C ALA A 50 22.14 -2.72 9.09
N ARG A 51 23.29 -2.10 8.79
CA ARG A 51 24.26 -1.64 9.79
C ARG A 51 24.20 -0.11 9.87
N GLY A 52 24.40 0.43 11.06
CA GLY A 52 24.40 1.88 11.31
C GLY A 52 25.43 2.27 12.37
N ILE A 53 25.76 3.56 12.41
CA ILE A 53 26.63 4.17 13.43
C ILE A 53 25.76 5.07 14.31
N VAL A 54 25.98 5.02 15.62
CA VAL A 54 25.22 5.84 16.57
C VAL A 54 25.69 7.30 16.49
N LEU A 55 24.75 8.23 16.33
CA LEU A 55 25.02 9.66 16.37
C LEU A 55 24.81 10.23 17.78
N GLU A 56 23.64 9.98 18.38
CA GLU A 56 23.27 10.50 19.69
C GLU A 56 22.28 9.58 20.41
N LYS A 57 22.14 9.78 21.74
CA LYS A 57 21.13 9.13 22.56
C LYS A 57 19.99 10.12 22.84
N VAL A 58 18.76 9.75 22.48
CA VAL A 58 17.56 10.59 22.62
C VAL A 58 16.52 9.87 23.47
N GLY A 59 15.94 10.56 24.46
CA GLY A 59 14.77 10.10 25.21
C GLY A 59 13.48 10.51 24.49
N ILE A 60 12.63 9.54 24.13
CA ILE A 60 11.37 9.79 23.44
C ILE A 60 10.24 9.53 24.44
N GLU A 61 9.46 10.57 24.72
CA GLU A 61 8.31 10.46 25.62
C GLU A 61 7.29 9.43 25.13
N SER A 62 6.70 8.69 26.07
CA SER A 62 5.65 7.73 25.77
C SER A 62 4.38 8.39 25.24
N ARG A 63 3.68 7.71 24.32
CA ARG A 63 2.35 8.18 23.89
C ARG A 63 1.37 8.17 25.07
N GLN A 64 0.55 9.21 25.16
CA GLN A 64 -0.52 9.33 26.15
C GLN A 64 -1.42 8.07 26.15
N PRO A 65 -1.90 7.62 27.32
CA PRO A 65 -1.95 8.31 28.61
C PRO A 65 -0.77 8.04 29.56
N ASN A 66 0.30 7.38 29.09
CA ASN A 66 1.42 7.01 29.95
C ASN A 66 2.41 8.19 30.14
N SER A 67 3.11 8.19 31.28
CA SER A 67 4.15 9.18 31.61
C SER A 67 5.49 8.48 31.87
N ALA A 68 6.27 8.28 30.81
CA ALA A 68 7.63 7.75 30.86
C ALA A 68 8.50 8.36 29.72
N VAL A 69 9.81 8.44 29.95
CA VAL A 69 10.84 8.89 29.00
C VAL A 69 11.89 7.80 28.82
#